data_AF-A0A9Q3JZA1-F1
#
_entry.id   AF-A0A9Q3JZA1-F1
#
_cell.length_a   1.000
_cell.length_b   1.000
_cell.length_c   1.000
_cell.angle_alpha   90.00
_cell.angle_beta   90.00
_cell.angle_gamma   90.00
#
_symmetry.space_group_name_H-M   'P 1'
#
loop_
_entity.id
_entity.type
_entity.pdbx_description
1 polymer ?
#
loop_
_entity_poly.entity_id
_entity_poly.type
_entity_poly.pdbx_seq_one_letter_code
_entity_poly.pdbx_strand_id
1 'polypeptide(L)'
;MDIDAEAMEVDDCEEFNKDAEKFASYLSGKAKQKIKNRMGEVVVPKGVSHITPQVGDVSYGKLKASVWGVLFGVYIPLVALDSLLEDKPQDNLLLINTEALIQCTLIIGANQISNNDWEEFSHMYGIYRLTSAKLFPSLKVPPNHHYAMHIPEQLAK
;
A
#
# COMPACT_ATOMS: atom_id res chain seq x y z
N MET A 1 20.60 -4.90 -1.55
CA MET A 1 21.03 -3.51 -1.31
C MET A 1 20.35 -3.16 -0.02
N ASP A 2 21.07 -3.37 1.08
CA ASP A 2 20.53 -3.25 2.43
C ASP A 2 20.25 -1.78 2.68
N ILE A 3 18.98 -1.40 2.70
CA ILE A 3 18.57 -0.08 3.16
C ILE A 3 18.46 -0.21 4.68
N ASP A 4 19.58 0.08 5.36
CA ASP A 4 19.60 0.25 6.81
C ASP A 4 18.57 1.32 7.19
N ALA A 5 17.53 0.90 7.91
CA ALA A 5 16.39 1.73 8.27
C ALA A 5 16.71 2.81 9.32
N GLU A 6 17.98 3.01 9.69
CA GLU A 6 18.39 3.85 10.81
C GLU A 6 19.22 5.09 10.42
N ALA A 7 19.40 5.38 9.13
CA ALA A 7 20.05 6.62 8.71
C ALA A 7 19.37 7.24 7.48
N MET A 8 18.29 8.00 7.72
CA MET A 8 17.83 8.97 6.73
C MET A 8 17.51 10.28 7.45
N GLU A 9 18.57 11.02 7.75
CA GLU A 9 18.46 12.44 8.05
C GLU A 9 17.82 13.14 6.85
N VAL A 10 16.77 13.91 7.13
CA VAL A 10 16.00 14.63 6.11
C VAL A 10 16.61 16.01 5.98
N ASP A 11 17.49 16.16 5.01
CA ASP A 11 18.08 17.45 4.62
C ASP A 11 17.60 17.91 3.24
N ASP A 12 17.30 19.21 3.19
CA ASP A 12 17.05 20.19 2.11
C ASP A 12 15.78 20.28 1.22
N CYS A 13 15.11 21.44 1.36
CA CYS A 13 13.68 21.70 1.28
C CYS A 13 13.03 22.12 -0.08
N GLU A 14 13.63 21.97 -1.27
CA GLU A 14 13.02 22.53 -2.50
C GLU A 14 12.50 21.50 -3.55
N GLU A 15 13.01 20.27 -3.57
CA GLU A 15 12.52 19.22 -4.48
C GLU A 15 11.19 18.60 -4.00
N PHE A 16 10.91 18.71 -2.70
CA PHE A 16 9.78 18.10 -1.98
C PHE A 16 8.39 18.62 -2.38
N ASN A 17 8.28 19.84 -2.90
CA ASN A 17 6.98 20.45 -3.17
C ASN A 17 6.33 19.89 -4.45
N LYS A 18 7.13 19.49 -5.44
CA LYS A 18 6.64 18.88 -6.69
C LYS A 18 6.11 17.48 -6.47
N ASP A 19 6.74 16.72 -5.59
CA ASP A 19 6.33 15.38 -5.22
C ASP A 19 5.00 15.40 -4.47
N ALA A 20 4.85 16.26 -3.47
CA ALA A 20 3.58 16.44 -2.75
C ALA A 20 2.40 16.83 -3.67
N GLU A 21 2.62 17.72 -4.64
CA GLU A 21 1.60 18.09 -5.65
C GLU A 21 1.28 16.93 -6.61
N LYS A 22 2.30 16.20 -7.08
CA LYS A 22 2.12 14.97 -7.88
C LYS A 22 1.37 13.90 -7.07
N PHE A 23 1.63 13.77 -5.77
CA PHE A 23 0.93 12.83 -4.88
C PHE A 23 -0.52 13.23 -4.60
N ALA A 24 -0.80 14.52 -4.34
CA ALA A 24 -2.16 15.03 -4.27
C ALA A 24 -2.93 14.75 -5.58
N SER A 25 -2.23 14.75 -6.72
CA SER A 25 -2.82 14.36 -8.01
C SER A 25 -3.22 12.87 -8.07
N TYR A 26 -2.45 11.95 -7.46
CA TYR A 26 -2.80 10.51 -7.36
C TYR A 26 -3.98 10.23 -6.43
N LEU A 27 -4.21 11.10 -5.43
CA LEU A 27 -5.39 11.03 -4.57
C LEU A 27 -6.59 11.86 -5.08
N SER A 28 -6.43 12.52 -6.22
CA SER A 28 -7.52 13.30 -6.82
C SER A 28 -8.66 12.39 -7.28
N GLY A 29 -9.87 12.96 -7.39
CA GLY A 29 -11.02 12.23 -7.93
C GLY A 29 -10.78 11.65 -9.33
N LYS A 30 -9.96 12.33 -10.15
CA LYS A 30 -9.56 11.84 -11.48
C LYS A 30 -8.65 10.61 -11.40
N ALA A 31 -7.66 10.63 -10.51
CA ALA A 31 -6.78 9.48 -10.32
C ALA A 31 -7.51 8.29 -9.70
N LYS A 32 -8.42 8.52 -8.73
CA LYS A 32 -9.33 7.48 -8.22
C LYS A 32 -10.14 6.85 -9.35
N GLN A 33 -10.66 7.64 -10.28
CA GLN A 33 -11.40 7.12 -11.44
C GLN A 33 -10.50 6.36 -12.42
N LYS A 34 -9.26 6.83 -12.67
CA LYS A 34 -8.28 6.10 -13.49
C LYS A 34 -8.00 4.72 -12.90
N ILE A 35 -7.73 4.64 -11.59
CA ILE A 35 -7.52 3.38 -10.86
C ILE A 35 -8.74 2.47 -10.98
N LYS A 36 -9.96 2.99 -10.81
CA LYS A 36 -11.20 2.20 -10.98
C LYS A 36 -11.38 1.64 -12.37
N ASN A 37 -11.09 2.44 -13.39
CA ASN A 37 -11.19 1.98 -14.78
C ASN A 37 -10.18 0.85 -15.03
N ARG A 38 -8.94 1.01 -14.56
CA ARG A 38 -7.89 -0.03 -14.65
C ARG A 38 -8.23 -1.30 -13.88
N MET A 39 -8.84 -1.19 -12.69
CA MET A 39 -9.34 -2.37 -11.97
C MET A 39 -10.38 -3.14 -12.79
N GLY A 40 -11.18 -2.46 -13.61
CA GLY A 40 -12.13 -3.10 -14.53
C GLY A 40 -11.48 -3.89 -15.67
N GLU A 41 -10.21 -3.64 -15.97
CA GLU A 41 -9.43 -4.34 -17.00
C GLU A 41 -8.74 -5.59 -16.45
N VAL A 42 -8.68 -5.76 -15.12
CA VAL A 42 -8.03 -6.91 -14.47
C VAL A 42 -8.84 -8.18 -14.70
N VAL A 43 -8.22 -9.15 -15.39
CA VAL A 43 -8.75 -10.49 -15.60
C VAL A 43 -8.22 -11.44 -14.54
N VAL A 44 -9.11 -12.09 -13.79
CA VAL A 44 -8.76 -13.09 -12.77
C VAL A 44 -9.29 -14.48 -13.12
N PRO A 45 -8.63 -15.56 -12.68
CA PRO A 45 -9.10 -16.94 -12.90
C PRO A 45 -10.47 -17.21 -12.28
N LYS A 46 -11.17 -18.23 -12.82
CA LYS A 46 -12.40 -18.75 -12.21
C LYS A 46 -12.12 -19.23 -10.79
N GLY A 47 -12.84 -18.69 -9.82
CA GLY A 47 -12.67 -19.00 -8.38
C GLY A 47 -12.09 -17.85 -7.56
N VAL A 48 -11.51 -16.84 -8.21
CA VAL A 48 -11.14 -15.58 -7.54
C VAL A 48 -12.36 -14.65 -7.51
N SER A 49 -12.60 -14.01 -6.36
CA SER A 49 -13.72 -13.06 -6.24
C SER A 49 -13.48 -11.84 -7.13
N HIS A 50 -14.42 -11.49 -7.99
CA HIS A 50 -14.31 -10.28 -8.79
C HIS A 50 -14.54 -9.03 -7.93
N ILE A 51 -13.68 -8.03 -8.09
CA ILE A 51 -13.86 -6.69 -7.54
C ILE A 51 -14.79 -5.91 -8.46
N THR A 52 -15.76 -5.20 -7.89
CA THR A 52 -16.63 -4.32 -8.66
C THR A 52 -16.00 -2.92 -8.82
N PRO A 53 -16.22 -2.22 -9.95
CA PRO A 53 -15.68 -0.87 -10.16
C PRO A 53 -16.15 0.16 -9.13
N GLN A 54 -17.22 -0.13 -8.39
CA GLN A 54 -17.80 0.74 -7.35
C GLN A 54 -17.09 0.59 -5.99
N VAL A 55 -16.03 -0.20 -5.90
CA VAL A 55 -15.23 -0.33 -4.67
C VAL A 55 -14.77 1.05 -4.18
N GLY A 56 -14.95 1.32 -2.88
CA GLY A 56 -14.61 2.62 -2.28
C GLY A 56 -15.62 3.75 -2.54
N ASP A 57 -16.81 3.45 -3.07
CA ASP A 57 -17.95 4.37 -3.06
C ASP A 57 -18.84 4.17 -1.84
N VAL A 58 -19.28 5.29 -1.24
CA VAL A 58 -20.08 5.30 -0.02
C VAL A 58 -21.40 4.52 -0.19
N SER A 59 -21.95 4.52 -1.41
CA SER A 59 -23.19 3.80 -1.76
C SER A 59 -23.04 2.28 -1.80
N TYR A 60 -21.83 1.75 -1.92
CA TYR A 60 -21.59 0.31 -2.09
C TYR A 60 -21.41 -0.45 -0.76
N GLY A 61 -21.44 0.27 0.37
CA GLY A 61 -21.43 -0.34 1.70
C GLY A 61 -20.09 -0.96 2.09
N LYS A 62 -20.15 -1.98 2.97
CA LYS A 62 -18.96 -2.62 3.55
C LYS A 62 -18.43 -3.74 2.65
N LEU A 63 -17.10 -3.83 2.53
CA LEU A 63 -16.43 -4.93 1.85
C LEU A 63 -16.28 -6.14 2.77
N LYS A 64 -16.51 -7.35 2.24
CA LYS A 64 -16.24 -8.61 2.93
C LYS A 64 -14.72 -8.84 3.05
N ALA A 65 -14.27 -9.55 4.07
CA ALA A 65 -12.85 -9.87 4.27
C ALA A 65 -12.21 -10.56 3.05
N SER A 66 -12.91 -11.50 2.42
CA SER A 66 -12.44 -12.15 1.19
C SER A 66 -12.25 -11.18 0.03
N VAL A 67 -13.05 -10.11 -0.03
CA VAL A 67 -12.95 -9.05 -1.05
C VAL A 67 -11.76 -8.13 -0.73
N TRP A 68 -11.49 -7.84 0.55
CA TRP A 68 -10.28 -7.13 0.97
C TRP A 68 -9.01 -7.87 0.54
N GLY A 69 -8.95 -9.18 0.80
CA GLY A 69 -7.79 -10.00 0.43
C GLY A 69 -7.52 -9.97 -1.08
N VAL A 70 -8.57 -10.09 -1.91
CA VAL A 70 -8.40 -10.02 -3.37
C VAL A 70 -8.07 -8.61 -3.85
N LEU A 71 -8.65 -7.57 -3.24
CA LEU A 71 -8.35 -6.19 -3.59
C LEU A 71 -6.86 -5.88 -3.40
N PHE A 72 -6.32 -6.16 -2.21
CA PHE A 72 -4.94 -5.80 -1.86
C PHE A 72 -3.90 -6.83 -2.32
N GLY A 73 -4.29 -8.11 -2.45
CA GLY A 73 -3.38 -9.17 -2.90
C GLY A 73 -3.30 -9.34 -4.42
N VAL A 74 -4.30 -8.86 -5.18
CA VAL A 74 -4.36 -9.07 -6.64
C VAL A 74 -4.55 -7.76 -7.40
N TYR A 75 -5.64 -7.04 -7.13
CA TYR A 75 -6.02 -5.90 -7.98
C TYR A 75 -5.10 -4.68 -7.80
N ILE A 76 -4.85 -4.26 -6.55
CA ILE A 76 -4.00 -3.10 -6.26
C ILE A 76 -2.56 -3.32 -6.77
N PRO A 77 -1.88 -4.46 -6.55
CA PRO A 77 -0.57 -4.72 -7.14
C PRO A 77 -0.56 -4.57 -8.67
N LEU A 78 -1.53 -5.18 -9.37
CA LEU A 78 -1.58 -5.13 -10.84
C LEU A 78 -1.82 -3.71 -11.36
N VAL A 79 -2.74 -2.97 -10.74
CA VAL A 79 -3.06 -1.59 -11.14
C VAL A 79 -1.95 -0.61 -10.75
N ALA A 80 -1.31 -0.82 -9.60
CA ALA A 80 -0.17 -0.04 -9.15
C ALA A 80 1.01 -0.22 -10.10
N LEU A 81 1.32 -1.44 -10.53
CA LEU A 81 2.35 -1.70 -11.55
C LEU A 81 2.02 -0.99 -12.86
N ASP A 82 0.80 -1.10 -13.39
CA ASP A 82 0.40 -0.41 -14.63
C ASP A 82 0.51 1.13 -14.52
N SER A 83 0.19 1.69 -13.35
CA SER A 83 0.12 3.14 -13.16
C SER A 83 1.42 3.79 -12.69
N LEU A 84 2.35 3.03 -12.11
CA LEU A 84 3.56 3.54 -11.45
C LEU A 84 4.88 3.17 -12.16
N LEU A 85 4.84 2.25 -13.13
CA LEU A 85 6.01 1.88 -13.96
C LEU A 85 6.31 2.88 -15.09
N GLU A 86 5.53 3.95 -15.23
CA GLU A 86 5.81 5.04 -16.19
C GLU A 86 7.03 5.90 -15.77
N ASP A 87 7.41 5.86 -14.48
CA ASP A 87 8.56 6.61 -13.91
C ASP A 87 9.71 5.67 -13.50
N LYS A 88 10.92 6.22 -13.28
CA LYS A 88 12.07 5.45 -12.76
C LYS A 88 11.71 4.79 -11.41
N PRO A 89 11.65 3.44 -11.33
CA PRO A 89 11.01 2.74 -10.21
C PRO A 89 11.63 3.01 -8.83
N GLN A 90 12.95 3.24 -8.78
CA GLN A 90 13.70 3.35 -7.52
C GLN A 90 13.49 4.69 -6.80
N ASP A 91 13.04 5.72 -7.51
CA ASP A 91 12.78 7.05 -6.95
C ASP A 91 11.28 7.26 -6.68
N ASN A 92 10.43 6.27 -7.01
CA ASN A 92 8.98 6.38 -6.84
C ASN A 92 8.57 5.99 -5.42
N LEU A 93 8.61 6.97 -4.52
CA LEU A 93 8.26 6.79 -3.11
C LEU A 93 6.85 6.20 -2.88
N LEU A 94 5.90 6.48 -3.77
CA LEU A 94 4.55 5.90 -3.71
C LEU A 94 4.54 4.42 -4.09
N LEU A 95 5.36 4.02 -5.06
CA LEU A 95 5.53 2.61 -5.42
C LEU A 95 6.14 1.84 -4.25
N ILE A 96 7.22 2.35 -3.64
CA ILE A 96 7.86 1.75 -2.45
C ILE A 96 6.86 1.63 -1.31
N ASN A 97 6.09 2.69 -1.03
CA ASN A 97 5.06 2.67 0.00
C ASN A 97 3.97 1.61 -0.27
N THR A 98 3.52 1.53 -1.52
CA THR A 98 2.47 0.59 -1.94
C THR A 98 2.97 -0.85 -1.87
N GLU A 99 4.20 -1.10 -2.33
CA GLU A 99 4.86 -2.40 -2.27
C GLU A 99 4.95 -2.90 -0.82
N ALA A 100 5.47 -2.06 0.09
CA ALA A 100 5.60 -2.40 1.50
C ALA A 100 4.24 -2.78 2.12
N LEU A 101 3.16 -2.05 1.80
CA LEU A 101 1.82 -2.37 2.26
C LEU A 101 1.28 -3.70 1.69
N ILE A 102 1.57 -3.98 0.42
CA ILE A 102 1.21 -5.25 -0.23
C ILE A 102 1.92 -6.40 0.49
N GLN A 103 3.23 -6.29 0.74
CA GLN A 103 4.00 -7.32 1.43
C GLN A 103 3.44 -7.61 2.82
N CYS A 104 3.16 -6.58 3.62
CA CYS A 104 2.50 -6.74 4.92
C CYS A 104 1.16 -7.49 4.82
N THR A 105 0.36 -7.18 3.79
CA THR A 105 -0.95 -7.82 3.58
C THR A 105 -0.81 -9.29 3.18
N LEU A 106 0.17 -9.61 2.32
CA LEU A 106 0.45 -10.98 1.90
C LEU A 106 0.92 -11.85 3.08
N ILE A 107 1.77 -11.31 3.95
CA ILE A 107 2.24 -12.01 5.16
C ILE A 107 1.07 -12.31 6.10
N ILE A 108 0.26 -11.31 6.46
CA ILE A 108 -0.91 -11.52 7.33
C ILE A 108 -1.91 -12.51 6.71
N GLY A 109 -2.05 -12.49 5.38
CA GLY A 109 -2.95 -13.36 4.64
C GLY A 109 -2.43 -14.78 4.42
N ALA A 110 -1.19 -15.08 4.78
CA ALA A 110 -0.58 -16.39 4.56
C ALA A 110 -1.18 -17.46 5.48
N ASN A 111 -1.33 -18.69 4.96
CA ASN A 111 -1.85 -19.82 5.73
C ASN A 111 -0.89 -20.31 6.83
N GLN A 112 0.41 -20.03 6.66
CA GLN A 112 1.46 -20.38 7.60
C GLN A 112 2.44 -19.21 7.63
N ILE A 113 2.82 -18.78 8.83
CA ILE A 113 3.69 -17.63 9.07
C ILE A 113 4.82 -18.10 9.98
N SER A 114 6.05 -17.88 9.55
CA SER A 114 7.28 -18.17 10.28
C SER A 114 7.78 -16.96 11.05
N ASN A 115 8.80 -17.14 11.91
CA ASN A 115 9.42 -16.02 12.61
C ASN A 115 10.08 -15.02 11.64
N ASN A 116 10.67 -15.51 10.55
CA ASN A 116 11.24 -14.64 9.52
C ASN A 116 10.16 -13.78 8.86
N ASP A 117 8.95 -14.31 8.68
CA ASP A 117 7.84 -13.53 8.11
C ASP A 117 7.39 -12.41 9.07
N TRP A 118 7.49 -12.60 10.39
CA TRP A 118 7.21 -11.54 11.38
C TRP A 118 8.27 -10.44 11.39
N GLU A 119 9.53 -10.81 11.24
CA GLU A 119 10.64 -9.86 11.06
C GLU A 119 10.45 -9.06 9.77
N GLU A 120 10.12 -9.75 8.67
CA GLU A 120 9.84 -9.12 7.38
C GLU A 120 8.61 -8.19 7.45
N PHE A 121 7.54 -8.62 8.13
CA PHE A 121 6.38 -7.77 8.36
C PHE A 121 6.77 -6.48 9.09
N SER A 122 7.56 -6.60 10.15
CA SER A 122 7.99 -5.46 10.97
C SER A 122 8.82 -4.49 10.13
N HIS A 123 9.75 -5.02 9.33
CA HIS A 123 10.59 -4.24 8.42
C HIS A 123 9.75 -3.49 7.38
N MET A 124 8.89 -4.21 6.65
CA MET A 124 8.03 -3.63 5.61
C MET A 124 7.01 -2.64 6.19
N TYR A 125 6.45 -2.90 7.37
CA TYR A 125 5.53 -1.97 8.02
C TYR A 125 6.25 -0.69 8.46
N GLY A 126 7.52 -0.79 8.86
CA GLY A 126 8.41 0.34 9.10
C GLY A 126 8.59 1.21 7.85
N ILE A 127 8.93 0.59 6.71
CA ILE A 127 9.04 1.29 5.41
C ILE A 127 7.73 1.98 5.06
N TYR A 128 6.61 1.25 5.13
CA TYR A 128 5.28 1.81 4.86
C TYR A 128 5.00 3.03 5.73
N ARG A 129 5.31 3.00 7.04
CA ARG A 129 5.08 4.14 7.93
C ARG A 129 5.95 5.34 7.60
N LEU A 130 7.26 5.14 7.43
CA LEU A 130 8.21 6.22 7.15
C LEU A 130 7.90 6.91 5.83
N THR A 131 7.61 6.13 4.79
CA THR A 131 7.23 6.65 3.48
C THR A 131 5.84 7.29 3.51
N SER A 132 4.86 6.74 4.26
CA SER A 132 3.54 7.37 4.44
C SER A 132 3.62 8.74 5.10
N ALA A 133 4.49 8.91 6.10
CA ALA A 133 4.68 10.20 6.76
C ALA A 133 5.21 11.27 5.80
N LYS A 134 6.09 10.87 4.86
CA LYS A 134 6.61 11.74 3.80
C LYS A 134 5.58 12.04 2.71
N LEU A 135 4.85 11.01 2.27
CA LEU A 135 3.82 11.13 1.21
C LEU A 135 2.59 11.90 1.68
N PHE A 136 2.23 11.76 2.97
CA PHE A 136 0.99 12.30 3.54
C PHE A 136 1.28 13.06 4.83
N PRO A 137 2.01 14.19 4.77
CA PRO A 137 2.46 14.91 5.97
C PRO A 137 1.30 15.47 6.82
N SER A 138 0.14 15.71 6.21
CA SER A 138 -1.07 16.16 6.91
C SER A 138 -1.96 15.01 7.42
N LEU A 139 -1.56 13.75 7.22
CA LEU A 139 -2.36 12.59 7.60
C LEU A 139 -2.35 12.42 9.12
N LYS A 140 -3.54 12.44 9.71
CA LYS A 140 -3.71 12.03 11.12
C LYS A 140 -3.62 10.52 11.20
N VAL A 141 -2.60 10.02 11.87
CA VAL A 141 -2.39 8.58 12.08
C VAL A 141 -3.53 8.03 12.95
N PRO A 142 -4.39 7.14 12.43
CA PRO A 142 -5.47 6.57 13.22
C PRO A 142 -4.93 5.52 14.22
N PRO A 143 -5.66 5.21 15.30
CA PRO A 143 -5.26 4.19 16.26
C PRO A 143 -4.95 2.82 15.62
N ASN A 144 -5.64 2.48 14.53
CA ASN A 144 -5.43 1.23 13.80
C ASN A 144 -4.00 1.09 13.25
N HIS A 145 -3.36 2.20 12.83
CA HIS A 145 -1.96 2.17 12.41
C HIS A 145 -1.02 1.90 13.58
N HIS A 146 -1.38 2.34 14.79
CA HIS A 146 -0.61 2.00 15.98
C HIS A 146 -0.79 0.53 16.34
N TYR A 147 -2.01 0.00 16.31
CA TYR A 147 -2.27 -1.41 16.58
C TYR A 147 -1.57 -2.34 15.58
N ALA A 148 -1.48 -1.94 14.32
CA ALA A 148 -0.80 -2.73 13.30
C ALA A 148 0.70 -2.93 13.55
N MET A 149 1.35 -2.01 14.28
CA MET A 149 2.75 -2.20 14.69
C MET A 149 2.93 -3.36 15.66
N HIS A 150 1.88 -3.73 16.39
CA HIS A 150 1.90 -4.79 17.40
C HIS A 150 1.41 -6.14 16.86
N ILE A 151 1.14 -6.23 15.55
CA ILE A 151 0.65 -7.47 14.93
C ILE A 151 1.65 -8.63 15.09
N PRO A 152 2.97 -8.43 14.86
CA PRO A 152 3.96 -9.48 15.10
C PRO A 152 3.89 -10.04 16.53
N GLU A 153 3.83 -9.18 17.55
CA GLU A 153 3.79 -9.60 18.95
C GLU A 153 2.47 -10.28 19.32
N GLN A 154 1.37 -9.92 18.64
CA GLN A 154 0.04 -10.49 18.88
C GLN A 154 -0.15 -11.85 18.21
N LEU A 155 0.51 -12.10 17.08
CA LEU A 155 0.28 -13.27 16.23
C LEU A 155 1.47 -14.23 16.16
N ALA A 156 2.67 -13.79 16.54
CA ALA A 156 3.80 -14.68 16.76
C ALA A 156 3.47 -15.62 17.92
N LYS A 157 3.67 -16.92 17.67
CA LYS A 157 3.47 -17.99 18.64
C LYS A 157 4.79 -18.56 19.08
#